data_AF-A0A183CUD0-F1
#
_entry.id   AF-A0A183CUD0-F1
#
_cell.length_a   1.000
_cell.length_b   1.000
_cell.length_c   1.000
_cell.angle_alpha   90.00
_cell.angle_beta   90.00
_cell.angle_gamma   90.00
#
_symmetry.space_group_name_H-M   'P 1'
#
loop_
_entity.id
_entity.type
_entity.pdbx_description
1 polymer ?
#
loop_
_entity_poly.entity_id
_entity_poly.type
_entity_poly.pdbx_seq_one_letter_code
_entity_poly.pdbx_strand_id
1 'polypeptide(L)' 'LQFSSKQIFFQSWCGITRPEAAIDSLISDNHSPDQYRVNIVLGNQNEFLKAFNCPSESDMYPQHQCQVW' A
#
# COMPACT_ATOMS: atom_id res chain seq x y z
N LEU A 1 -17.37 8.46 -7.59
CA LEU A 1 -17.17 7.46 -6.52
C LEU A 1 -17.45 8.15 -5.20
N GLN A 2 -18.30 7.58 -4.34
CA GLN A 2 -18.60 8.14 -3.02
C GLN A 2 -17.87 7.31 -1.97
N PHE A 3 -16.83 7.89 -1.37
CA PHE A 3 -16.04 7.26 -0.32
C PHE A 3 -16.44 7.78 1.06
N SER A 4 -16.43 6.91 2.07
CA SER A 4 -16.53 7.32 3.48
C SER A 4 -15.24 7.99 3.95
N SER A 5 -15.29 8.73 5.06
CA SER A 5 -14.10 9.33 5.68
C SER A 5 -13.03 8.28 6.01
N LYS A 6 -13.42 7.05 6.40
CA LYS A 6 -12.49 5.94 6.65
C LYS A 6 -11.76 5.51 5.37
N GLN A 7 -12.44 5.48 4.24
CA GLN A 7 -11.84 5.11 2.95
C GLN A 7 -10.94 6.22 2.41
N ILE A 8 -11.27 7.49 2.65
CA ILE A 8 -10.43 8.63 2.22
C ILE A 8 -9.08 8.65 2.95
N PHE A 9 -9.07 8.27 4.23
CA PHE A 9 -7.86 8.23 5.05
C PHE A 9 -6.71 7.43 4.41
N PHE A 10 -7.03 6.36 3.69
CA PHE A 10 -6.04 5.46 3.08
C PHE A 10 -5.61 5.84 1.65
N GLN A 11 -6.08 6.97 1.08
CA GLN A 11 -5.86 7.34 -0.33
C GLN A 11 -4.72 8.35 -0.55
N SER A 12 -3.60 8.20 0.16
CA SER A 12 -2.40 9.05 -0.01
C SER A 12 -1.33 8.35 -0.87
N TRP A 13 -0.27 9.08 -1.24
CA TRP A 13 0.91 8.57 -1.98
C TRP A 13 0.71 8.21 -3.46
N CYS A 14 -0.27 8.79 -4.13
CA CYS A 14 -0.35 8.72 -5.59
C CYS A 14 0.88 9.41 -6.22
N GLY A 15 1.65 8.67 -7.01
CA GLY A 15 2.84 9.17 -7.69
C GLY A 15 3.20 8.31 -8.90
N ILE A 16 4.01 8.86 -9.78
CA ILE A 16 4.61 8.13 -10.90
C ILE A 16 6.07 8.53 -11.02
N THR A 17 6.93 7.53 -11.20
CA THR A 17 8.38 7.71 -11.33
C THR A 17 8.81 7.25 -12.72
N ARG A 18 9.76 7.97 -13.31
CA ARG A 18 10.34 7.56 -14.60
C ARG A 18 11.03 6.19 -14.43
N PRO A 19 10.98 5.29 -15.43
CA PRO A 19 11.62 3.98 -15.31
C PRO A 19 13.10 4.05 -14.94
N GLU A 20 13.85 4.99 -15.51
CA GLU A 20 15.28 5.17 -15.24
C GLU A 20 15.52 5.57 -13.78
N ALA A 21 14.76 6.56 -13.31
CA ALA A 21 14.82 7.00 -11.91
C ALA A 21 14.37 5.91 -10.94
N ALA A 22 13.41 5.06 -11.31
CA ALA A 22 12.99 3.94 -10.49
C ALA A 22 14.12 2.91 -10.33
N ILE A 23 14.90 2.65 -11.39
CA ILE A 23 16.07 1.76 -11.33
C ILE A 23 17.16 2.35 -10.45
N ASP A 24 17.46 3.65 -10.60
CA ASP A 24 18.46 4.33 -9.77
C ASP A 24 18.06 4.29 -8.29
N SER A 25 16.79 4.60 -7.98
CA SER A 25 16.25 4.56 -6.62
C SER A 25 16.33 3.17 -5.99
N LEU A 26 16.17 2.08 -6.74
CA LEU A 26 16.31 0.72 -6.19
C LEU A 26 17.70 0.44 -5.61
N ILE A 27 18.72 1.17 -6.06
CA ILE A 27 20.12 1.00 -5.63
C ILE A 27 20.49 2.03 -4.57
N SER A 28 20.04 3.28 -4.73
CA SER A 28 20.48 4.40 -3.91
C SER A 28 19.55 4.79 -2.77
N ASP A 29 18.25 4.49 -2.88
CA ASP A 29 17.25 4.86 -1.87
C ASP A 29 17.04 3.73 -0.87
N ASN A 30 17.09 4.05 0.43
CA ASN A 30 16.82 3.08 1.49
C ASN A 30 15.32 2.86 1.72
N HIS A 31 14.45 3.67 1.11
CA HIS A 31 13.01 3.46 1.13
C HIS A 31 12.58 2.49 0.04
N SER A 32 11.52 1.73 0.32
CA SER A 32 10.87 0.91 -0.70
C SER A 32 10.17 1.78 -1.76
N PRO A 33 10.00 1.32 -3.00
CA PRO A 33 9.26 2.07 -4.02
C PRO A 33 7.81 2.38 -3.61
N ASP A 34 7.29 3.52 -4.04
CA ASP A 34 6.01 4.09 -3.57
C ASP A 34 4.83 3.12 -3.59
N GLN A 35 4.64 2.38 -4.69
CA GLN A 35 3.54 1.40 -4.79
C GLN A 35 3.59 0.32 -3.71
N TYR A 36 4.79 -0.10 -3.29
CA TYR A 36 4.97 -1.12 -2.26
C TYR A 36 4.85 -0.52 -0.85
N ARG A 37 5.24 0.75 -0.67
CA ARG A 37 4.98 1.49 0.59
C ARG A 37 3.50 1.61 0.90
N VAL A 38 2.65 1.67 -0.13
CA VAL A 38 1.19 1.71 0.04
C VAL A 38 0.64 0.30 0.16
N ASN A 39 0.77 -0.52 -0.89
CA ASN A 39 -0.02 -1.75 -1.00
C ASN A 39 0.35 -2.79 0.07
N ILE A 40 1.65 -2.99 0.34
CA ILE A 40 2.11 -3.98 1.33
C ILE A 40 1.76 -3.53 2.75
N VAL A 41 1.95 -2.25 3.06
CA VAL A 41 1.64 -1.73 4.40
C VAL A 41 0.14 -1.77 4.68
N LEU A 42 -0.70 -1.37 3.72
CA LEU A 42 -2.15 -1.41 3.88
C LEU A 42 -2.70 -2.83 3.99
N GLY A 43 -2.12 -3.80 3.27
CA GLY A 43 -2.50 -5.21 3.41
C GLY A 43 -2.21 -5.81 4.79
N ASN A 44 -1.26 -5.23 5.53
CA ASN A 44 -0.97 -5.61 6.92
C ASN A 44 -1.89 -4.90 7.94
N GLN A 45 -2.80 -4.02 7.51
CA GLN A 45 -3.70 -3.27 8.39
C GLN A 45 -5.14 -3.77 8.30
N ASN A 46 -5.62 -4.39 9.38
CA ASN A 46 -7.00 -4.89 9.44
C ASN A 46 -8.05 -3.77 9.30
N GLU A 47 -7.74 -2.54 9.70
CA GLU A 47 -8.59 -1.36 9.55
C GLU A 47 -8.83 -1.02 8.08
N PHE A 48 -7.78 -1.11 7.26
CA PHE A 48 -7.89 -0.90 5.81
C PHE A 48 -8.74 -1.99 5.17
N LEU A 49 -8.44 -3.26 5.45
CA LEU A 49 -9.17 -4.42 4.91
C LEU A 49 -10.67 -4.33 5.22
N LYS A 50 -11.02 -3.90 6.44
CA LYS A 50 -12.41 -3.67 6.84
C LYS A 50 -13.04 -2.45 6.17
N ALA A 51 -12.31 -1.34 6.02
CA ALA A 51 -12.84 -0.12 5.41
C ALA A 51 -13.21 -0.32 3.93
N PHE A 52 -12.54 -1.23 3.24
CA PHE A 52 -12.78 -1.56 1.83
C PHE A 52 -13.46 -2.92 1.62
N ASN A 53 -13.80 -3.64 2.68
CA ASN A 53 -14.37 -5.00 2.64
C ASN A 53 -13.55 -5.94 1.73
N CYS A 54 -12.22 -5.93 1.88
CA CYS A 54 -11.33 -6.78 1.11
C CYS A 54 -11.57 -8.27 1.44
N PRO A 55 -11.89 -9.14 0.46
CA PRO A 55 -11.99 -10.58 0.68
C PRO A 55 -10.60 -11.18 0.92
N SER A 56 -10.55 -12.36 1.56
CA SER A 56 -9.31 -13.09 1.88
C SER A 56 -8.47 -13.48 0.66
N GLU A 57 -9.09 -13.53 -0.50
CA GLU A 57 -8.54 -13.95 -1.78
C GLU A 57 -8.11 -12.75 -2.64
N SER A 58 -8.31 -11.52 -2.14
CA SER A 58 -7.84 -10.32 -2.84
C SER A 58 -6.34 -10.15 -2.71
N ASP A 59 -5.72 -9.54 -3.72
CA ASP A 59 -4.28 -9.22 -3.70
C ASP A 59 -3.88 -8.32 -2.52
N MET A 60 -4.82 -7.55 -1.98
CA MET A 60 -4.62 -6.68 -0.82
C MET A 60 -4.70 -7.44 0.52
N TYR A 61 -5.13 -8.71 0.52
CA TYR A 61 -5.16 -9.57 1.71
C TYR A 61 -3.99 -10.57 1.63
N PRO A 62 -2.81 -10.26 2.22
CA PRO A 62 -1.70 -11.18 2.21
C PRO A 62 -1.98 -12.39 3.11
N GLN A 63 -1.55 -13.58 2.69
CA GLN A 63 -1.67 -14.80 3.51
C GLN A 63 -0.93 -14.69 4.84
N HIS A 64 0.16 -13.91 4.88
CA HIS A 64 0.94 -13.65 6.07
C HIS A 64 0.97 -12.14 6.32
N GLN A 65 0.33 -11.72 7.42
CA GLN A 65 0.38 -10.34 7.89
C GLN A 65 1.53 -10.17 8.89
N CYS A 66 2.28 -9.07 8.76
CA CYS A 66 3.41 -8.74 9.61
C CYS A 66 3.06 -7.57 10.53
N GLN A 67 3.41 -7.68 11.81
CA GLN A 67 3.31 -6.60 12.80
C GLN A 67 4.61 -6.52 13.60
N VAL A 68 5.13 -5.31 13.75
CA VAL A 68 6.40 -5.05 14.47
C VAL A 68 6.16 -4.35 15.81
N TRP A 69 5.27 -3.37 15.82
CA TRP A 69 4.94 -2.54 16.98
C TRP A 69 3.64 -2.99 17.64
#